data_AF-A0A363SXX7-F1
#
_entry.id   AF-A0A363SXX7-F1
#
_cell.length_a   1.000
_cell.length_b   1.000
_cell.length_c   1.000
_cell.angle_alpha   90.00
_cell.angle_beta   90.00
_cell.angle_gamma   90.00
#
_symmetry.space_group_name_H-M   'P 1'
#
loop_
_entity.id
_entity.type
_entity.pdbx_description
1 polymer ?
#
loop_
_entity_poly.entity_id
_entity_poly.type
_entity_poly.pdbx_seq_one_letter_code
_entity_poly.pdbx_strand_id
1 'polypeptide(L)'
;MSRWTKFLLVLILGAAAGLFYGWVVNPVEYVDIGPQNLRSDYKTDYTLMVAESYQVDHVLGLAVRRLADIGNSAPQEIVTEALNYALQHDYAPQDMALLQSLGDDLASWDPNQEVPTP
;
A
#
# COMPACT_ATOMS: atom_id res chain seq x y z
N MET A 1 42.20 19.88 34.41
CA MET A 1 41.89 19.22 33.12
C MET A 1 41.20 17.84 33.30
N SER A 2 41.55 17.02 34.30
CA SER A 2 40.98 15.67 34.52
C SER A 2 39.45 15.60 34.83
N ARG A 3 38.83 16.70 35.26
CA ARG A 3 37.38 16.71 35.60
C ARG A 3 36.50 16.67 34.36
N TRP A 4 36.91 17.36 33.30
CA TRP A 4 36.16 17.44 32.04
C TRP A 4 36.28 16.15 31.21
N THR A 5 37.42 15.45 31.28
CA THR A 5 37.60 14.18 30.56
C THR A 5 36.68 13.09 31.12
N LYS A 6 36.56 12.98 32.44
CA LYS A 6 35.63 12.04 33.09
C LYS A 6 34.17 12.37 32.75
N PHE A 7 33.83 13.65 32.72
CA PHE A 7 32.51 14.11 32.31
C PHE A 7 32.18 13.71 30.86
N LEU A 8 33.08 13.99 29.92
CA LEU A 8 32.90 13.62 28.51
C LEU A 8 32.85 12.10 28.32
N LEU A 9 33.63 11.33 29.08
CA LEU A 9 33.63 9.87 28.98
C LEU A 9 32.26 9.29 29.40
N VAL A 10 31.70 9.75 30.51
CA VAL A 10 30.36 9.33 30.97
C VAL A 10 29.27 9.78 29.99
N LEU A 11 29.39 10.99 29.42
CA LEU A 11 28.46 11.49 28.41
C LEU A 11 28.45 10.60 27.16
N ILE A 12 29.63 10.28 26.62
CA ILE A 12 29.77 9.43 25.43
C ILE A 12 29.25 8.02 25.74
N LEU A 13 29.55 7.48 26.91
CA LEU A 13 29.08 6.16 27.32
C LEU A 13 27.54 6.11 27.41
N GLY A 14 26.92 7.14 27.99
CA GLY A 14 25.46 7.26 28.07
C GLY A 14 24.81 7.41 26.70
N ALA A 15 25.39 8.24 25.82
CA ALA A 15 24.89 8.42 24.45
C ALA A 15 24.99 7.12 23.63
N ALA A 16 26.13 6.42 23.73
CA ALA A 16 26.34 5.13 23.07
C ALA A 16 25.36 4.07 23.58
N ALA A 17 25.14 4.00 24.89
CA ALA A 17 24.18 3.08 25.48
C ALA A 17 22.74 3.38 25.05
N GLY A 18 22.34 4.66 25.03
CA GLY A 18 21.02 5.08 24.58
C GLY A 18 20.77 4.76 23.10
N LEU A 19 21.76 5.00 22.25
CA LEU A 19 21.67 4.67 20.83
C LEU A 19 21.61 3.15 20.59
N PHE A 20 22.44 2.38 21.29
CA PHE A 20 22.41 0.92 21.22
C PHE A 20 21.04 0.37 21.63
N TYR A 21 20.46 0.90 22.71
CA TYR A 21 19.14 0.50 23.16
C TYR A 21 18.05 0.83 22.13
N GLY A 22 18.03 2.05 21.61
CA GLY A 22 17.03 2.49 20.63
C GLY A 22 17.16 1.82 19.25
N TRP A 23 18.32 1.29 18.89
CA TRP A 23 18.52 0.65 17.58
C TRP A 23 18.41 -0.88 17.66
N VAL A 24 19.01 -1.51 18.67
CA VAL A 24 19.15 -2.97 18.75
C VAL A 24 18.07 -3.61 19.63
N VAL A 25 17.69 -2.96 20.73
CA VAL A 25 16.76 -3.54 21.70
C VAL A 25 15.31 -3.23 21.34
N ASN A 26 15.03 -2.01 20.92
CA ASN A 26 13.68 -1.59 20.50
C ASN A 26 13.77 -0.71 19.26
N PRO A 27 14.04 -1.30 18.08
CA PRO A 27 14.06 -0.55 16.84
C PRO A 27 12.70 0.09 16.59
N VAL A 28 12.67 1.19 15.83
CA VAL A 28 11.41 1.78 15.39
C VAL A 28 10.69 0.78 14.48
N GLU A 29 9.53 0.30 14.93
CA GLU A 29 8.62 -0.49 14.12
C GLU A 29 7.52 0.44 13.61
N TYR A 30 7.41 0.57 12.28
CA TYR A 30 6.30 1.26 11.65
C TYR A 30 5.08 0.33 11.64
N VAL A 31 4.41 0.20 12.78
CA VAL A 31 3.10 -0.45 12.93
C VAL A 31 1.97 0.52 12.58
N ASP A 32 0.85 -0.01 12.11
CA ASP A 32 -0.38 0.75 11.79
C ASP A 32 -0.23 1.81 10.68
N ILE A 33 0.65 1.54 9.71
CA ILE A 33 0.72 2.34 8.48
C ILE A 33 -0.53 2.12 7.62
N GLY A 34 -1.07 3.21 7.07
CA GLY A 34 -2.29 3.16 6.25
C GLY A 34 -2.13 2.31 4.98
N PRO A 35 -3.24 1.87 4.36
CA PRO A 35 -3.23 0.92 3.25
C PRO A 35 -2.41 1.39 2.02
N GLN A 36 -2.20 2.70 1.90
CA GLN A 36 -1.33 3.31 0.89
C GLN A 36 0.14 2.85 0.96
N ASN A 37 0.60 2.37 2.12
CA ASN A 37 1.97 1.93 2.35
C ASN A 37 2.16 0.41 2.17
N LEU A 38 1.13 -0.31 1.70
CA LEU A 38 1.26 -1.73 1.36
C LEU A 38 2.38 -1.94 0.31
N ARG A 39 3.08 -3.07 0.43
CA ARG A 39 3.97 -3.56 -0.61
C ARG A 39 3.17 -3.86 -1.90
N SER A 40 3.84 -3.86 -3.03
CA SER A 40 3.21 -4.04 -4.35
C SER A 40 2.47 -5.37 -4.51
N ASP A 41 2.93 -6.44 -3.84
CA ASP A 41 2.22 -7.73 -3.76
C ASP A 41 0.84 -7.55 -3.12
N TYR A 42 0.80 -7.02 -1.90
CA TYR A 42 -0.47 -6.82 -1.19
C TYR A 42 -1.39 -5.79 -1.85
N LYS A 43 -0.83 -4.77 -2.52
CA LYS A 43 -1.63 -3.85 -3.34
C LYS A 43 -2.28 -4.55 -4.53
N THR A 44 -1.55 -5.47 -5.16
CA THR A 44 -2.07 -6.27 -6.28
C THR A 44 -3.16 -7.21 -5.80
N ASP A 45 -2.94 -7.92 -4.70
CA ASP A 45 -3.94 -8.81 -4.09
C ASP A 45 -5.22 -8.05 -3.70
N TYR A 46 -5.08 -6.85 -3.11
CA TYR A 46 -6.23 -6.01 -2.79
C TYR A 46 -6.98 -5.57 -4.05
N THR A 47 -6.25 -5.15 -5.08
CA THR A 47 -6.84 -4.75 -6.37
C THR A 47 -7.60 -5.91 -7.00
N LEU A 48 -7.07 -7.14 -6.89
CA LEU A 48 -7.75 -8.35 -7.35
C LEU A 48 -9.03 -8.61 -6.57
N MET A 49 -9.02 -8.51 -5.23
CA MET A 49 -10.26 -8.62 -4.43
C MET A 49 -11.31 -7.58 -4.82
N VAL A 50 -10.88 -6.36 -5.17
CA VAL A 50 -11.79 -5.34 -5.68
C VAL A 50 -12.35 -5.73 -7.05
N ALA A 51 -11.53 -6.27 -7.95
CA ALA A 51 -11.97 -6.74 -9.26
C ALA A 51 -12.96 -7.92 -9.15
N GLU A 52 -12.71 -8.87 -8.25
CA GLU A 52 -13.62 -9.97 -7.93
C GLU A 52 -14.96 -9.47 -7.42
N SER A 53 -14.95 -8.55 -6.44
CA SER A 53 -16.19 -7.97 -5.92
C SER A 53 -16.93 -7.14 -6.96
N TYR A 54 -16.22 -6.42 -7.83
CA TYR A 54 -16.82 -5.69 -8.94
C TYR A 54 -17.53 -6.61 -9.93
N GLN A 55 -16.97 -7.79 -10.20
CA GLN A 55 -17.62 -8.79 -11.06
C GLN A 55 -18.91 -9.38 -10.47
N VAL A 56 -19.10 -9.26 -9.16
CA VAL A 56 -20.35 -9.67 -8.50
C VAL A 56 -21.34 -8.51 -8.41
N ASP A 57 -20.88 -7.35 -7.98
CA ASP A 57 -21.73 -6.20 -7.66
C ASP A 57 -22.05 -5.35 -8.91
N HIS A 58 -21.17 -5.33 -9.91
CA HIS A 58 -21.19 -4.48 -11.11
C HIS A 58 -21.34 -2.98 -10.84
N VAL A 59 -20.93 -2.51 -9.64
CA VAL A 59 -20.93 -1.10 -9.26
C VAL A 59 -19.50 -0.55 -9.34
N LEU A 60 -19.21 0.20 -10.40
CA LEU A 60 -17.85 0.65 -10.72
C LEU A 60 -17.37 1.74 -9.75
N GLY A 61 -18.26 2.62 -9.31
CA GLY A 61 -17.97 3.67 -8.34
C GLY A 61 -17.60 3.12 -6.96
N LEU A 62 -18.15 1.96 -6.59
CA LEU A 62 -17.74 1.25 -5.37
C LEU A 62 -16.34 0.66 -5.51
N ALA A 63 -16.01 0.10 -6.68
CA ALA A 63 -14.67 -0.38 -6.98
C ALA A 63 -13.65 0.77 -6.93
N VAL A 64 -13.96 1.91 -7.56
CA VAL A 64 -13.13 3.12 -7.52
C VAL A 64 -12.90 3.59 -6.08
N ARG A 65 -13.95 3.66 -5.27
CA ARG A 65 -13.83 4.07 -3.87
C ARG A 65 -12.91 3.15 -3.08
N ARG A 66 -13.01 1.83 -3.28
CA ARG A 66 -12.14 0.85 -2.63
C ARG A 66 -10.69 0.96 -3.10
N LEU A 67 -10.46 1.21 -4.39
CA LEU A 67 -9.11 1.44 -4.93
C LEU A 67 -8.47 2.71 -4.36
N ALA A 68 -9.26 3.74 -4.09
CA ALA A 68 -8.78 4.97 -3.46
C ALA A 68 -8.26 4.77 -2.03
N ASP A 69 -8.61 3.67 -1.35
CA ASP A 69 -8.12 3.38 0.00
C ASP A 69 -6.65 2.92 0.01
N ILE A 70 -6.16 2.33 -1.10
CA ILE A 70 -4.81 1.73 -1.19
C ILE A 70 -3.79 2.58 -1.96
N GLY A 71 -4.20 3.74 -2.49
CA GLY A 71 -3.32 4.61 -3.24
C GLY A 71 -3.92 5.98 -3.54
N ASN A 72 -3.03 6.96 -3.75
CA ASN A 72 -3.40 8.32 -4.15
C ASN A 72 -3.39 8.53 -5.67
N SER A 73 -3.07 7.49 -6.44
CA SER A 73 -3.06 7.50 -7.90
C SER A 73 -4.48 7.34 -8.47
N ALA A 74 -4.62 7.62 -9.77
CA ALA A 74 -5.89 7.36 -10.44
C ALA A 74 -6.23 5.85 -10.37
N PRO A 75 -7.51 5.46 -10.20
CA PRO A 75 -7.90 4.05 -10.11
C PRO A 75 -7.39 3.20 -11.28
N GLN A 76 -7.36 3.75 -12.49
CA GLN A 76 -6.82 3.10 -13.67
C GLN A 76 -5.32 2.82 -13.57
N GLU A 77 -4.55 3.73 -12.97
CA GLU A 77 -3.10 3.54 -12.75
C GLU A 77 -2.86 2.42 -11.72
N ILE A 78 -3.66 2.37 -10.66
CA ILE A 78 -3.59 1.32 -9.63
C ILE A 78 -3.82 -0.06 -10.25
N VAL A 79 -4.85 -0.20 -11.09
CA VAL A 79 -5.14 -1.46 -11.80
C VAL A 79 -4.04 -1.80 -12.81
N THR A 80 -3.48 -0.82 -13.50
CA THR A 80 -2.36 -1.02 -14.43
C THR A 80 -1.10 -1.51 -13.70
N GLU A 81 -0.79 -0.95 -12.53
CA GLU A 81 0.31 -1.40 -11.69
C GLU A 81 0.10 -2.85 -11.21
N ALA A 82 -1.12 -3.16 -10.76
CA ALA A 82 -1.52 -4.51 -10.36
C ALA A 82 -1.38 -5.52 -11.51
N LEU A 83 -1.82 -5.17 -12.73
CA LEU A 83 -1.65 -6.00 -13.92
C LEU A 83 -0.18 -6.25 -14.25
N ASN A 84 0.65 -5.20 -14.21
CA ASN A 84 2.08 -5.31 -14.47
C ASN A 84 2.78 -6.19 -13.43
N TYR A 85 2.37 -6.10 -12.16
CA TYR A 85 2.86 -6.97 -11.10
C TYR A 85 2.42 -8.42 -11.32
N ALA A 86 1.14 -8.64 -11.60
CA ALA A 86 0.57 -9.96 -11.85
C ALA A 86 1.26 -10.70 -13.01
N LEU A 87 1.61 -9.97 -14.07
CA LEU A 87 2.35 -10.49 -15.24
C LEU A 87 3.78 -10.96 -14.90
N GLN A 88 4.42 -10.33 -13.91
CA GLN A 88 5.78 -10.68 -13.50
C GLN A 88 5.82 -11.81 -12.46
N HIS A 89 4.68 -12.15 -11.86
CA HIS A 89 4.57 -13.03 -10.71
C HIS A 89 3.64 -14.25 -10.93
N ASP A 90 3.42 -14.64 -12.19
CA ASP A 90 2.70 -15.86 -12.58
C ASP A 90 1.29 -16.02 -11.96
N TYR A 91 0.53 -14.92 -11.89
CA TYR A 91 -0.87 -14.96 -11.43
C TYR A 91 -1.74 -15.84 -12.35
N ALA A 92 -2.83 -16.38 -11.80
CA ALA A 92 -3.70 -17.25 -12.58
C ALA A 92 -4.35 -16.46 -13.76
N PRO A 93 -4.53 -17.10 -14.94
CA PRO A 93 -5.11 -16.42 -16.10
C PRO A 93 -6.51 -15.83 -15.84
N GLN A 94 -7.28 -16.48 -14.97
CA GLN A 94 -8.60 -16.00 -14.56
C GLN A 94 -8.51 -14.69 -13.75
N ASP A 95 -7.53 -14.58 -12.86
CA ASP A 95 -7.33 -13.40 -12.00
C ASP A 95 -6.85 -12.21 -12.86
N MET A 96 -5.96 -12.50 -13.83
CA MET A 96 -5.55 -11.51 -14.84
C MET A 96 -6.73 -11.01 -15.65
N ALA A 97 -7.66 -11.89 -16.05
CA ALA A 97 -8.85 -11.51 -16.79
C ALA A 97 -9.78 -10.60 -15.96
N LEU A 98 -9.90 -10.86 -14.64
CA LEU A 98 -10.66 -9.98 -13.73
C LEU A 98 -10.04 -8.58 -13.66
N LEU A 99 -8.72 -8.50 -13.44
CA LEU A 99 -7.99 -7.23 -13.41
C LEU A 99 -8.10 -6.48 -14.75
N GLN A 100 -8.00 -7.18 -15.88
CA GLN A 100 -8.18 -6.58 -17.20
C GLN A 100 -9.59 -6.03 -17.38
N SER A 101 -10.61 -6.81 -17.03
CA SER A 101 -12.01 -6.39 -17.14
C SER A 101 -12.31 -5.12 -16.33
N LEU A 102 -11.80 -5.05 -15.10
CA LEU A 102 -11.92 -3.86 -14.26
C LEU A 102 -11.18 -2.66 -14.90
N GLY A 103 -9.98 -2.88 -15.44
CA GLY A 103 -9.19 -1.84 -16.10
C GLY A 103 -9.86 -1.25 -17.34
N ASP A 104 -10.47 -2.11 -18.16
CA ASP A 104 -11.21 -1.72 -19.37
C ASP A 104 -12.45 -0.89 -19.03
N ASP A 105 -13.23 -1.33 -18.04
CA ASP A 105 -14.43 -0.62 -17.59
C ASP A 105 -14.08 0.75 -16.98
N LEU A 106 -13.01 0.81 -16.17
CA LEU A 106 -12.48 2.06 -15.61
C LEU A 106 -12.03 3.05 -16.68
N ALA A 107 -11.55 2.60 -17.84
CA ALA A 107 -11.13 3.49 -18.93
C ALA A 107 -12.32 4.28 -19.53
N SER A 108 -13.53 3.75 -19.41
CA SER A 108 -14.77 4.38 -19.88
C SER A 108 -15.60 5.04 -18.77
N TRP A 109 -15.14 4.95 -17.52
CA TRP A 109 -15.89 5.40 -16.35
C TRP A 109 -16.01 6.92 -16.29
N ASP A 110 -17.25 7.40 -16.16
CA ASP A 110 -17.57 8.80 -15.88
C ASP A 110 -18.26 8.89 -14.50
N PRO A 111 -17.63 9.51 -13.49
CA PRO A 111 -18.20 9.64 -12.14
C PRO A 111 -19.56 10.35 -12.12
N ASN A 112 -19.87 11.17 -13.13
CA ASN A 112 -21.12 11.93 -13.20
C ASN A 112 -22.29 11.12 -13.76
N GLN A 113 -22.02 9.95 -14.36
CA GLN A 113 -23.04 9.08 -14.95
C GLN A 113 -23.52 7.99 -13.99
N GLU A 114 -22.84 7.81 -12.87
CA GLU A 114 -23.18 6.79 -11.89
C GLU A 114 -24.19 7.34 -10.88
N VAL A 115 -25.38 6.72 -10.84
CA VAL A 115 -26.42 7.09 -9.88
C VAL A 115 -25.97 6.64 -8.49
N PRO A 116 -25.88 7.55 -7.49
CA PRO A 116 -25.51 7.16 -6.13
C PRO A 116 -26.48 6.10 -5.61
N THR A 117 -25.97 4.93 -5.28
CA THR A 117 -26.74 3.91 -4.56
C THR A 117 -26.93 4.38 -3.11
N PRO A 118 -28.19 4.40 -2.60
CA PRO A 118 -28.52 4.89 -1.26
C PRO A 118 -28.01 3.97 -0.13
#